data_AF-A0A1M5XEE7-F1
#
_entry.id   AF-A0A1M5XEE7-F1
#
_cell.length_a   1.000
_cell.length_b   1.000
_cell.length_c   1.000
_cell.angle_alpha   90.00
_cell.angle_beta   90.00
_cell.angle_gamma   90.00
#
_symmetry.space_group_name_H-M   'P 1'
#
loop_
_entity.id
_entity.type
_entity.pdbx_description
1 polymer ?
#
loop_
_entity_poly.entity_id
_entity_poly.type
_entity_poly.pdbx_seq_one_letter_code
_entity_poly.pdbx_strand_id
1 'polypeptide(L)'
;MYTFTHEDSKHTLVITDNPEGFPKLGAAIPYNALSGGASEEPYISALSETKQSEVSSIEMRDYSFKKPSYNFSQTLDGKDLDYQKQTYEHFDFPGRFKDDGNGKAFTQIRLDYLRRTAHTASGQSDEAKQNDPKVGQLEKQSCNYYNSIRNSNGYK
;
A
#
# COMPACT_ATOMS: atom_id res chain seq x y z
N MET A 1 4.22 -9.62 -2.29
CA MET A 1 4.14 -9.37 -0.84
C MET A 1 4.13 -10.71 -0.11
N TYR A 2 4.32 -10.74 1.20
CA TYR A 2 4.20 -11.97 1.97
C TYR A 2 3.61 -11.72 3.36
N THR A 3 2.99 -12.75 3.92
CA THR A 3 2.53 -12.79 5.31
C THR A 3 2.84 -14.16 5.93
N PHE A 4 2.77 -14.26 7.26
CA PHE A 4 2.86 -15.52 7.97
C PHE A 4 1.50 -15.85 8.58
N THR A 5 1.05 -17.10 8.41
CA THR A 5 -0.04 -17.64 9.24
C THR A 5 0.56 -18.50 10.34
N HIS A 6 0.13 -18.24 11.57
CA HIS A 6 0.63 -18.89 12.76
C HIS A 6 -0.44 -19.84 13.32
N GLU A 7 -0.06 -21.11 13.49
CA GLU A 7 -0.80 -22.16 14.20
C GLU A 7 0.09 -22.64 15.36
N ASP A 8 -0.49 -23.25 16.41
CA ASP A 8 0.22 -23.62 17.65
C ASP A 8 1.51 -24.43 17.43
N SER A 9 1.58 -25.22 16.36
CA SER A 9 2.73 -26.08 16.03
C SER A 9 3.36 -25.81 14.66
N LYS A 10 2.89 -24.79 13.92
CA LYS A 10 3.25 -24.58 12.51
C LYS A 10 3.20 -23.10 12.13
N HIS A 11 4.12 -22.68 11.27
CA HIS A 11 4.10 -21.36 10.66
C HIS A 11 4.18 -21.51 9.14
N THR A 12 3.29 -20.82 8.42
CA THR A 12 3.24 -20.90 6.96
C THR A 12 3.58 -19.55 6.36
N LEU A 13 4.59 -19.50 5.49
CA LEU A 13 4.86 -18.33 4.65
C LEU A 13 3.87 -18.33 3.49
N VAL A 14 3.05 -17.28 3.41
CA VAL A 14 2.12 -17.05 2.30
C VAL A 14 2.71 -15.94 1.44
N ILE A 15 3.02 -16.24 0.18
CA ILE A 15 3.50 -15.26 -0.80
C ILE A 15 2.34 -14.94 -1.73
N THR A 16 1.99 -13.66 -1.85
CA THR A 16 0.86 -13.18 -2.66
C THR A 16 1.17 -11.83 -3.29
N ASP A 17 0.73 -11.62 -4.51
CA ASP A 17 0.63 -10.33 -5.18
C ASP A 17 -0.79 -9.75 -5.15
N ASN A 18 -1.79 -10.56 -4.74
CA ASN A 18 -3.17 -10.14 -4.57
C ASN A 18 -3.39 -9.58 -3.15
N PRO A 19 -3.89 -8.33 -3.01
CA PRO A 19 -4.22 -7.75 -1.71
C PRO A 19 -5.36 -8.48 -0.97
N GLU A 20 -6.17 -9.29 -1.66
CA GLU A 20 -7.21 -10.10 -1.01
C GLU A 20 -6.64 -11.31 -0.24
N GLY A 21 -5.36 -11.66 -0.48
CA GLY A 21 -4.67 -12.73 0.25
C GLY A 21 -4.27 -12.37 1.68
N PHE A 22 -4.49 -11.13 2.11
CA PHE A 22 -4.23 -10.70 3.48
C PHE A 22 -5.40 -11.01 4.42
N PRO A 23 -5.13 -11.39 5.68
CA PRO A 23 -6.16 -11.55 6.69
C PRO A 23 -7.02 -10.30 6.81
N LYS A 24 -8.34 -10.46 6.73
CA LYS A 24 -9.31 -9.39 6.93
C LYS A 24 -9.84 -9.47 8.35
N LEU A 25 -10.02 -8.31 8.99
CA LEU A 25 -10.78 -8.22 10.23
C LEU A 25 -12.23 -8.65 9.92
N GLY A 26 -12.80 -9.49 10.78
CA GLY A 26 -14.14 -10.05 10.56
C GLY A 26 -15.26 -9.02 10.74
N ALA A 27 -15.17 -8.20 11.79
CA ALA A 27 -16.13 -7.15 12.08
C ALA A 27 -15.43 -5.77 12.12
N ALA A 28 -16.20 -4.71 11.89
CA ALA A 28 -15.71 -3.35 12.06
C ALA A 28 -15.43 -3.06 13.54
N ILE A 29 -14.27 -2.51 13.84
CA ILE A 29 -13.88 -2.10 15.19
C ILE A 29 -14.32 -0.64 15.38
N PRO A 30 -15.08 -0.31 16.45
CA PRO A 30 -15.51 1.07 16.70
C PRO A 30 -14.34 2.00 17.03
N TYR A 31 -14.47 3.28 16.69
CA TYR A 31 -13.56 4.33 17.15
C TYR A 31 -14.11 5.02 18.40
N ASN A 32 -13.33 5.05 19.47
CA ASN A 32 -13.70 5.68 20.72
C ASN A 32 -12.50 6.43 21.32
N ALA A 33 -12.53 7.76 21.26
CA ALA A 33 -11.46 8.64 21.74
C ALA A 33 -11.67 9.16 23.17
N LEU A 34 -12.64 8.62 23.91
CA LEU A 34 -12.90 9.06 25.28
C LEU A 34 -11.70 8.73 26.18
N SER A 35 -11.24 9.72 26.94
CA SER A 35 -10.10 9.59 27.87
C SER A 35 -10.42 8.78 29.13
N GLY A 36 -11.64 8.27 29.28
CA GLY A 36 -12.08 7.54 30.47
C GLY A 36 -13.37 6.75 30.25
N GLY A 37 -13.61 5.77 31.12
CA GLY A 37 -14.65 4.76 30.98
C GLY A 37 -14.06 3.42 30.53
N ALA A 38 -14.67 2.31 30.97
CA ALA A 38 -14.35 0.98 30.47
C ALA A 38 -15.29 0.67 29.30
N SER A 39 -14.74 0.31 28.14
CA SER A 39 -15.51 -0.28 27.04
C SER A 39 -15.56 -1.79 27.25
N GLU A 40 -16.72 -2.40 27.03
CA GLU A 40 -16.85 -3.86 27.06
C GLU A 40 -16.33 -4.49 25.75
N GLU A 41 -16.40 -3.74 24.65
CA GLU A 41 -15.95 -4.17 23.32
C GLU A 41 -14.61 -3.50 22.95
N PRO A 42 -13.72 -4.20 22.23
CA PRO A 42 -12.48 -3.61 21.72
C PRO A 42 -12.74 -2.43 20.78
N TYR A 43 -11.84 -1.45 20.79
CA TYR A 43 -11.99 -0.22 20.04
C TYR A 43 -10.66 0.37 19.57
N ILE A 44 -10.72 1.27 18.59
CA ILE A 44 -9.60 2.12 18.18
C ILE A 44 -9.65 3.39 19.04
N SER A 45 -8.60 3.64 19.82
CA SER A 45 -8.52 4.77 20.75
C SER A 45 -7.90 6.03 20.15
N ALA A 46 -7.08 5.86 19.11
CA ALA A 46 -6.43 6.95 18.39
C ALA A 46 -6.29 6.60 16.90
N LEU A 47 -6.42 7.60 16.02
CA LEU A 47 -6.20 7.46 14.58
C LEU A 47 -5.46 8.71 14.07
N SER A 48 -4.53 8.52 13.13
CA SER A 48 -3.78 9.57 12.47
C SER A 48 -3.63 9.25 10.98
N GLU A 49 -4.01 10.20 10.13
CA GLU A 49 -3.79 10.18 8.69
C GLU A 49 -2.55 11.01 8.34
N THR A 50 -1.71 10.51 7.44
CA THR A 50 -0.52 11.19 6.93
C THR A 50 -0.54 11.21 5.42
N LYS A 51 -0.27 12.38 4.84
CA LYS A 51 -0.06 12.59 3.41
C LYS A 51 1.29 13.25 3.20
N GLN A 52 2.04 12.78 2.21
CA GLN A 52 3.35 13.32 1.86
C GLN A 52 3.53 13.39 0.35
N SER A 53 4.26 14.42 -0.11
CA SER A 53 4.61 14.57 -1.52
C SER A 53 5.55 13.46 -1.94
N GLU A 54 5.12 12.66 -2.91
CA GLU A 54 5.91 11.58 -3.51
C GLU A 54 5.98 11.76 -5.04
N VAL A 55 6.66 10.83 -5.72
CA VAL A 55 6.76 10.79 -7.17
C VAL A 55 5.38 10.94 -7.82
N SER A 56 5.22 11.92 -8.71
CA SER A 56 3.98 12.22 -9.43
C SER A 56 3.92 11.55 -10.79
N SER A 57 5.05 11.27 -11.41
CA SER A 57 5.15 10.54 -12.68
C SER A 57 6.46 9.77 -12.75
N ILE A 58 6.48 8.68 -13.48
CA ILE A 58 7.66 7.86 -13.69
C ILE A 58 7.89 7.59 -15.18
N GLU A 59 9.15 7.56 -15.60
CA GLU A 59 9.57 7.03 -16.89
C GLU A 59 10.67 5.97 -16.66
N MET A 60 10.45 4.75 -17.15
CA MET A 60 11.45 3.70 -17.16
C MET A 60 11.84 3.34 -18.59
N ARG A 61 13.15 3.25 -18.86
CA ARG A 61 13.68 2.90 -20.17
C ARG A 61 14.58 1.68 -20.14
N ASP A 62 14.66 0.98 -21.26
CA ASP A 62 15.64 -0.10 -21.44
C ASP A 62 16.16 -0.14 -22.90
N TYR A 63 17.15 -0.98 -23.14
CA TYR A 63 17.75 -1.23 -24.44
C TYR A 63 17.84 -2.73 -24.71
N SER A 64 17.64 -3.13 -25.97
CA SER A 64 17.84 -4.51 -26.42
C SER A 64 18.71 -4.53 -27.65
N PHE A 65 19.85 -5.23 -27.59
CA PHE A 65 20.72 -5.44 -28.77
C PHE A 65 19.99 -6.16 -29.91
N LYS A 66 18.95 -6.95 -29.61
CA LYS A 66 18.12 -7.64 -30.60
C LYS A 66 17.19 -6.69 -31.36
N LYS A 67 16.89 -5.53 -30.78
CA LYS A 67 16.01 -4.51 -31.35
C LYS A 67 16.60 -3.12 -31.08
N PRO A 68 17.77 -2.80 -31.67
CA PRO A 68 18.55 -1.62 -31.27
C PRO A 68 17.88 -0.28 -31.62
N SER A 69 17.00 -0.26 -32.63
CA SER A 69 16.22 0.91 -33.04
C SER A 69 14.90 1.08 -32.28
N TYR A 70 14.49 0.08 -31.49
CA TYR A 70 13.22 0.13 -30.77
C TYR A 70 13.39 0.86 -29.45
N ASN A 71 12.52 1.84 -29.19
CA ASN A 71 12.52 2.60 -27.94
C ASN A 71 11.71 1.89 -26.86
N PHE A 72 12.38 1.12 -25.99
CA PHE A 72 11.74 0.55 -24.81
C PHE A 72 11.58 1.64 -23.75
N SER A 73 10.43 2.33 -23.76
CA SER A 73 10.12 3.41 -22.82
C SER A 73 8.69 3.27 -22.30
N GLN A 74 8.52 3.37 -20.98
CA GLN A 74 7.22 3.26 -20.32
C GLN A 74 7.07 4.43 -19.36
N THR A 75 6.00 5.19 -19.53
CA THR A 75 5.68 6.37 -18.71
C THR A 75 4.33 6.17 -18.03
N LEU A 76 4.25 6.49 -16.73
CA LEU A 76 3.02 6.40 -15.95
C LEU A 76 2.91 7.59 -15.00
N ASP A 77 1.68 8.09 -14.81
CA ASP A 77 1.35 9.08 -13.80
C ASP A 77 0.85 8.43 -12.52
N GLY A 78 1.17 9.04 -11.39
CA GLY A 78 0.66 8.67 -10.07
C GLY A 78 -0.84 8.91 -9.94
N LYS A 79 -1.47 8.20 -9.01
CA LYS A 79 -2.88 8.41 -8.61
C LYS A 79 -2.96 9.18 -7.29
N ASP A 80 -4.14 9.73 -7.03
CA ASP A 80 -4.46 10.49 -5.81
C ASP A 80 -3.43 11.58 -5.53
N LEU A 81 -3.33 12.56 -6.45
CA LEU A 81 -2.30 13.61 -6.41
C LEU A 81 -2.82 14.95 -5.86
N ASP A 82 -4.10 15.05 -5.47
CA ASP A 82 -4.76 16.30 -5.08
C ASP A 82 -4.08 17.01 -3.90
N TYR A 83 -3.35 16.28 -3.05
CA TYR A 83 -2.62 16.80 -1.90
C TYR A 83 -1.16 17.22 -2.18
N GLN A 84 -0.69 17.10 -3.44
CA GLN A 84 0.69 17.43 -3.82
C GLN A 84 0.76 18.14 -5.18
N LYS A 85 1.93 18.70 -5.50
CA LYS A 85 2.23 19.17 -6.85
C LYS A 85 2.58 17.98 -7.76
N GLN A 86 2.20 18.07 -9.03
CA GLN A 86 2.44 17.05 -10.05
C GLN A 86 3.72 17.35 -10.83
N THR A 87 4.83 17.58 -10.13
CA THR A 87 6.09 18.03 -10.73
C THR A 87 7.29 17.19 -10.31
N TYR A 88 7.08 16.13 -9.52
CA TYR A 88 8.16 15.27 -9.06
C TYR A 88 8.24 14.03 -9.93
N GLU A 89 9.03 14.12 -10.99
CA GLU A 89 9.23 13.05 -11.96
C GLU A 89 10.36 12.11 -11.51
N HIS A 90 10.18 10.80 -11.74
CA HIS A 90 11.21 9.78 -11.50
C HIS A 90 11.61 9.14 -12.82
N PHE A 91 12.91 9.15 -13.15
CA PHE A 91 13.44 8.47 -14.32
C PHE A 91 14.35 7.31 -13.90
N ASP A 92 14.28 6.16 -14.58
CA ASP A 92 15.18 5.03 -14.32
C ASP A 92 15.62 4.29 -15.60
N PHE A 93 16.88 3.86 -15.62
CA PHE A 93 17.48 3.04 -16.67
C PHE A 93 18.67 2.24 -16.09
N PRO A 94 18.81 0.93 -16.39
CA PRO A 94 17.93 0.12 -17.23
C PRO A 94 16.71 -0.42 -16.47
N GLY A 95 15.54 -0.39 -17.11
CA GLY A 95 14.25 -0.82 -16.57
C GLY A 95 14.05 -2.34 -16.49
N ARG A 96 14.98 -3.13 -17.05
CA ARG A 96 15.04 -4.60 -17.01
C ARG A 96 13.90 -5.31 -17.75
N PHE A 97 13.36 -4.72 -18.81
CA PHE A 97 12.34 -5.32 -19.68
C PHE A 97 12.78 -5.30 -21.14
N LYS A 98 12.30 -6.27 -21.94
CA LYS A 98 12.62 -6.41 -23.37
C LYS A 98 11.36 -6.48 -24.25
N ASP A 99 10.21 -6.15 -23.66
CA ASP A 99 8.90 -6.05 -24.27
C ASP A 99 8.03 -5.09 -23.44
N ASP A 100 6.98 -4.54 -24.08
CA ASP A 100 6.13 -3.53 -23.45
C ASP A 100 5.20 -4.09 -22.37
N GLY A 101 4.82 -5.37 -22.45
CA GLY A 101 3.93 -5.99 -21.46
C GLY A 101 4.60 -6.03 -20.10
N ASN A 102 5.80 -6.60 -20.05
CA ASN A 102 6.63 -6.60 -18.84
C ASN A 102 7.07 -5.19 -18.45
N GLY A 103 7.37 -4.33 -19.43
CA GLY A 103 7.73 -2.93 -19.16
C GLY A 103 6.63 -2.20 -18.40
N LYS A 104 5.38 -2.26 -18.87
CA LYS A 104 4.23 -1.65 -18.18
C LYS A 104 4.06 -2.19 -16.76
N ALA A 105 4.15 -3.51 -16.58
CA ALA A 105 4.02 -4.13 -15.26
C ALA A 105 5.12 -3.67 -14.29
N PHE A 106 6.38 -3.65 -14.73
CA PHE A 106 7.50 -3.22 -13.89
C PHE A 106 7.43 -1.74 -13.54
N THR A 107 7.06 -0.88 -14.50
CA THR A 107 6.87 0.55 -14.25
C THR A 107 5.74 0.80 -13.25
N GLN A 108 4.64 0.06 -13.34
CA GLN A 108 3.54 0.17 -12.37
C GLN A 108 3.99 -0.26 -10.97
N ILE A 109 4.64 -1.43 -10.84
CA ILE A 109 5.15 -1.93 -9.55
C ILE A 109 6.13 -0.92 -8.94
N ARG A 110 7.00 -0.31 -9.76
CA ARG A 110 7.96 0.69 -9.31
C ARG A 110 7.27 1.97 -8.83
N LEU A 111 6.27 2.46 -9.56
CA LEU A 111 5.46 3.62 -9.18
C LEU A 111 4.73 3.36 -7.85
N ASP A 112 4.07 2.20 -7.72
CA ASP A 112 3.35 1.81 -6.51
C ASP A 112 4.30 1.72 -5.31
N TYR A 113 5.51 1.18 -5.51
CA TYR A 113 6.53 1.14 -4.48
C TYR A 113 6.99 2.54 -4.05
N LEU A 114 7.25 3.44 -5.01
CA LEU A 114 7.70 4.80 -4.72
C LEU A 114 6.62 5.60 -3.99
N ARG A 115 5.35 5.44 -4.39
CA ARG A 115 4.20 6.14 -3.81
C ARG A 115 3.60 5.44 -2.61
N ARG A 116 4.18 4.33 -2.15
CA ARG A 116 3.61 3.52 -1.08
C ARG A 116 3.30 4.39 0.15
N THR A 117 4.22 5.21 0.60
CA THR A 117 4.05 6.03 1.80
C THR A 117 3.32 7.36 1.55
N ALA A 118 2.87 7.63 0.32
CA ALA A 118 2.27 8.92 -0.06
C ALA A 118 1.00 9.26 0.75
N HIS A 119 0.20 8.23 1.08
CA HIS A 119 -1.02 8.38 1.87
C HIS A 119 -1.20 7.17 2.78
N THR A 120 -1.02 7.37 4.09
CA THR A 120 -1.07 6.29 5.09
C THR A 120 -1.94 6.68 6.28
N ALA A 121 -2.53 5.70 6.95
CA ALA A 121 -3.20 5.89 8.24
C ALA A 121 -2.57 4.98 9.30
N SER A 122 -2.49 5.47 10.54
CA SER A 122 -2.05 4.75 11.72
C SER A 122 -3.07 4.92 12.85
N GLY A 123 -3.10 4.01 13.82
CA GLY A 123 -4.02 4.03 14.95
C GLY A 123 -3.63 3.07 16.06
N GLN A 124 -4.24 3.24 17.22
CA GLN A 124 -4.02 2.44 18.43
C GLN A 124 -5.32 1.71 18.79
N SER A 125 -5.25 0.43 19.15
CA SER A 125 -6.40 -0.39 19.52
C SER A 125 -6.03 -1.47 20.54
N ASP A 126 -7.03 -1.94 21.29
CA ASP A 126 -6.95 -3.07 22.23
C ASP A 126 -7.49 -4.39 21.63
N GLU A 127 -7.89 -4.43 20.35
CA GLU A 127 -8.33 -5.65 19.67
C GLU A 127 -7.21 -6.71 19.61
N ALA A 128 -7.40 -7.84 20.29
CA ALA A 128 -6.39 -8.90 20.39
C ALA A 128 -6.03 -9.53 19.05
N LYS A 129 -6.95 -9.58 18.07
CA LYS A 129 -6.68 -10.06 16.72
C LYS A 129 -5.76 -9.13 15.91
N GLN A 130 -5.58 -7.90 16.37
CA GLN A 130 -4.60 -6.95 15.84
C GLN A 130 -3.22 -7.13 16.50
N ASN A 131 -3.17 -7.78 17.67
CA ASN A 131 -1.99 -7.96 18.52
C ASN A 131 -1.21 -9.28 18.27
N ASP A 132 -1.25 -9.84 17.06
CA ASP A 132 -0.16 -10.75 16.65
C ASP A 132 1.15 -9.94 16.73
N PRO A 133 2.21 -10.36 17.46
CA PRO A 133 3.40 -9.55 17.77
C PRO A 133 4.20 -9.01 16.57
N LYS A 134 3.70 -9.18 15.34
CA LYS A 134 4.27 -8.70 14.08
C LYS A 134 3.45 -7.61 13.37
N VAL A 135 2.31 -7.20 13.92
CA VAL A 135 1.48 -6.09 13.39
C VAL A 135 1.22 -5.01 14.47
N GLY A 136 2.09 -4.94 15.49
CA GLY A 136 2.06 -3.93 16.57
C GLY A 136 2.66 -2.58 16.19
N GLN A 137 3.02 -2.39 14.94
CA GLN A 137 3.15 -1.10 14.32
C GLN A 137 2.22 -1.16 13.11
N LEU A 138 1.51 -0.08 12.82
CA LEU A 138 1.17 0.19 11.42
C LEU A 138 2.50 0.51 10.71
N GLU A 139 3.35 -0.51 10.60
CA GLU A 139 4.63 -0.46 9.94
C GLU A 139 4.32 -0.51 8.45
N LYS A 140 3.95 0.65 7.92
CA LYS A 140 4.25 1.11 6.56
C LYS A 140 4.10 0.05 5.47
N GLN A 141 3.10 -0.81 5.58
CA GLN A 141 2.56 -1.47 4.43
C GLN A 141 1.45 -0.57 3.95
N SER A 142 1.81 0.17 2.92
CA SER A 142 0.93 0.78 1.94
C SER A 142 0.12 -0.29 1.23
N CYS A 143 -0.57 -1.11 2.00
CA CYS A 143 -1.69 -1.87 1.55
C CYS A 143 -2.82 -0.85 1.49
N ASN A 144 -3.36 -0.67 0.29
CA ASN A 144 -4.49 0.20 -0.05
C ASN A 144 -5.74 -0.15 0.79
N TYR A 145 -5.71 0.11 2.09
CA TYR A 145 -6.87 0.03 2.99
C TYR A 145 -7.70 1.32 2.96
N TYR A 146 -7.50 2.15 1.92
CA TYR A 146 -8.27 3.37 1.67
C TYR A 146 -9.52 3.15 0.81
N ASN A 147 -9.75 1.95 0.27
CA ASN A 147 -10.93 1.67 -0.57
C ASN A 147 -12.16 1.13 0.19
N SER A 148 -12.08 0.83 1.49
CA SER A 148 -13.28 0.39 2.24
C SER A 148 -13.97 1.50 3.05
N ILE A 149 -13.32 2.65 3.30
CA ILE A 149 -13.91 3.74 4.10
C ILE A 149 -14.81 4.67 3.25
N ARG A 150 -14.64 4.70 1.91
CA ARG A 150 -15.52 5.50 1.03
C ARG A 150 -16.92 4.92 0.82
N ASN A 151 -17.16 3.63 1.08
CA ASN A 151 -18.47 3.01 0.79
C ASN A 151 -19.43 2.93 1.99
N SER A 152 -19.05 3.44 3.18
CA SER A 152 -19.96 3.48 4.33
C SER A 152 -20.46 4.87 4.71
N ASN A 153 -19.82 5.95 4.24
CA ASN A 153 -20.26 7.31 4.54
C ASN A 153 -20.62 8.05 3.26
N GLY A 154 -21.88 7.86 2.84
CA GLY A 154 -22.52 8.71 1.86
C GLY A 154 -22.59 10.14 2.37
N TYR A 155 -21.63 10.97 1.96
CA TYR A 155 -21.79 12.40 1.87
C TYR A 155 -21.31 12.83 0.48
N LYS A 156 -22.23 13.48 -0.23
CA LYS A 156 -22.07 14.04 -1.58
C LYS A 156 -21.01 15.13 -1.60
#